data_AF-A0AAE8J2L0-F1
#
_entry.id   AF-A0AAE8J2L0-F1
#
_cell.length_a   1.000
_cell.length_b   1.000
_cell.length_c   1.000
_cell.angle_alpha   90.00
_cell.angle_beta   90.00
_cell.angle_gamma   90.00
#
_symmetry.space_group_name_H-M   'P 1'
#
loop_
_entity.id
_entity.type
_entity.pdbx_description
1 polymer ?
#
loop_
_entity_poly.entity_id
_entity_poly.type
_entity_poly.pdbx_seq_one_letter_code
_entity_poly.pdbx_strand_id
1 'polypeptide(L)' 'MTGMEIFFYIALPVSIVAAGWIAVRLNERNDRKHGLHPGE' A
#
# COMPACT_ATOMS: atom_id res chain seq x y z
N MET A 1 -24.32 -15.58 -5.52
CA MET A 1 -23.13 -15.20 -4.75
C MET A 1 -23.55 -14.73 -3.37
N THR A 2 -23.07 -15.39 -2.33
CA THR A 2 -23.29 -14.99 -0.93
C THR A 2 -22.37 -13.83 -0.55
N GLY A 3 -22.71 -13.10 0.52
CA GLY A 3 -21.88 -11.98 1.00
C GLY A 3 -20.44 -12.39 1.36
N MET A 4 -20.22 -13.64 1.78
CA MET A 4 -18.88 -14.18 2.03
C MET A 4 -18.06 -14.29 0.74
N GLU A 5 -18.65 -14.74 -0.36
CA GLU A 5 -17.95 -14.84 -1.64
C GLU A 5 -17.54 -13.46 -2.17
N ILE A 6 -18.39 -12.45 -2.02
CA ILE A 6 -18.06 -11.06 -2.40
C ILE A 6 -16.88 -10.54 -1.57
N PHE A 7 -16.87 -10.82 -0.26
CA PHE A 7 -15.76 -10.41 0.60
C PHE A 7 -14.44 -11.07 0.18
N PHE A 8 -14.42 -12.40 0.02
CA PHE A 8 -13.20 -13.14 -0.30
C PHE A 8 -12.68 -12.87 -1.72
N TYR A 9 -13.55 -12.70 -2.70
CA TYR A 9 -13.15 -12.54 -4.10
C TYR A 9 -12.97 -11.08 -4.53
N ILE A 10 -13.53 -10.12 -3.79
CA ILE A 10 -13.48 -8.70 -4.18
C ILE A 10 -12.88 -7.84 -3.07
N ALA A 11 -13.46 -7.83 -1.88
CA ALA A 11 -13.01 -6.92 -0.82
C ALA A 11 -11.58 -7.24 -0.34
N LEU A 12 -11.29 -8.52 -0.11
CA LEU A 12 -9.99 -8.97 0.37
C LEU A 12 -8.87 -8.66 -0.64
N PRO A 13 -8.95 -9.03 -1.93
CA PRO A 13 -7.91 -8.69 -2.90
C PRO A 13 -7.71 -7.18 -3.07
N VAL A 14 -8.81 -6.41 -3.13
CA VAL A 14 -8.73 -4.94 -3.24
C VAL A 14 -8.02 -4.33 -2.03
N SER A 15 -8.29 -4.83 -0.82
CA SER A 15 -7.63 -4.36 0.40
C SER A 15 -6.12 -4.64 0.40
N ILE A 16 -5.69 -5.80 -0.10
CA ILE A 16 -4.27 -6.18 -0.18
C ILE A 16 -3.54 -5.25 -1.15
N VAL A 17 -4.11 -5.01 -2.33
CA VAL A 17 -3.53 -4.10 -3.34
C VAL A 17 -3.45 -2.67 -2.80
N ALA A 18 -4.53 -2.18 -2.17
CA ALA A 18 -4.57 -0.84 -1.59
C ALA A 18 -3.54 -0.68 -0.46
N ALA A 19 -3.42 -1.67 0.43
CA ALA A 19 -2.43 -1.67 1.51
C ALA A 19 -1.00 -1.67 0.95
N GLY A 20 -0.70 -2.50 -0.05
CA GLY A 20 0.59 -2.53 -0.73
C GLY A 20 0.94 -1.19 -1.40
N TRP A 21 -0.02 -0.58 -2.10
CA TRP A 21 0.16 0.74 -2.71
C TRP A 21 0.45 1.82 -1.67
N ILE A 22 -0.30 1.85 -0.57
CA ILE A 22 -0.08 2.80 0.52
C ILE A 22 1.30 2.58 1.15
N ALA A 23 1.70 1.34 1.39
CA ALA A 23 3.01 1.01 1.95
C ALA A 23 4.16 1.50 1.07
N VAL A 24 4.10 1.24 -0.25
CA VAL A 24 5.09 1.75 -1.21
C VAL A 24 5.12 3.27 -1.19
N ARG A 25 3.94 3.92 -1.23
CA ARG A 25 3.87 5.38 -1.27
C ARG A 25 4.40 6.04 0.00
N LEU A 26 4.17 5.43 1.15
CA LEU A 26 4.72 5.88 2.43
C LEU A 26 6.23 5.66 2.49
N ASN A 27 6.73 4.52 1.98
CA ASN A 27 8.16 4.24 1.90
C ASN A 27 8.87 5.27 1.00
N GLU A 28 8.36 5.52 -0.20
CA GLU A 28 8.90 6.56 -1.11
C GLU A 28 8.90 7.95 -0.48
N ARG A 29 7.85 8.30 0.28
CA ARG A 29 7.78 9.57 1.00
C ARG A 29 8.81 9.63 2.12
N ASN A 30 9.07 8.52 2.79
CA ASN A 30 10.07 8.45 3.85
C ASN A 30 11.49 8.53 3.28
N ASP A 31 11.77 7.85 2.18
CA ASP A 31 13.04 7.93 1.46
C ASP A 31 13.30 9.34 0.92
N ARG A 32 12.29 10.03 0.40
CA ARG A 32 12.44 11.45 0.01
C ARG A 32 12.71 12.38 1.19
N LYS A 33 12.31 12.03 2.40
CA LYS A 33 12.62 12.81 3.62
C LYS A 33 14.01 12.51 4.16
N HIS A 34 14.53 11.29 3.96
CA HIS A 34 15.87 10.89 4.40
C HIS A 34 16.96 11.14 3.33
N GLY A 35 16.59 11.26 2.05
CA GLY A 35 17.51 11.46 0.91
C GLY A 35 17.86 12.92 0.59
N LEU A 36 17.61 13.87 1.50
CA LEU A 36 17.95 15.29 1.33
C LEU A 36 18.96 15.82 2.36
N HIS A 37 19.86 14.96 2.84
CA HIS A 37 21.22 15.40 3.17
C HIS A 37 22.15 15.01 2.01
N PRO A 38 22.29 15.85 0.97
CA PRO A 38 23.50 15.85 0.16
C PRO A 38 24.63 16.42 1.03
N GLY A 39 25.12 15.59 1.94
CA GLY A 39 26.16 15.90 2.92
C GLY A 39 27.19 14.77 3.08
N GLU A 40 27.16 13.80 2.17
CA GLU A 40 28.27 12.89 1.85
C GLU A 40 28.57 12.99 0.35
#